data_AF-A0A954Y5T5-F1
#
_entry.id   AF-A0A954Y5T5-F1
#
_cell.length_a   1.000
_cell.length_b   1.000
_cell.length_c   1.000
_cell.angle_alpha   90.00
_cell.angle_beta   90.00
_cell.angle_gamma   90.00
#
_symmetry.space_group_name_H-M   'P 1'
#
loop_
_entity.id
_entity.type
_entity.pdbx_description
1 polymer ?
#
loop_
_entity_poly.entity_id
_entity_poly.type
_entity_poly.pdbx_seq_one_letter_code
_entity_poly.pdbx_strand_id
1 'polypeptide(L)'
;MSELTPQLAAEVVAACTAGAEEAAGALGRSLDGEFTLAVGEPGAYSAAAPPDGCDGPGLTVMFSFAGVGVAALLPESSGLLPEWYADPDPTGASKLSTLAQELSMLLVPDTLMADVFEAQRVDNLTAALARAGVADDAALVPLTLASGETTATLSLVWPLATPDALFPAAADEPAAASAAESPAPSPRPQAAAASKAPAPHASPEISAKAAHTQSLMRVRVPLSVALASKKETVQEIVELAPGTIIKFNKSCDELLHLYAGGQPIAEGEAVKVGEKFGFRVSAMLMPQERFVTIKLPNRAAG
;
A
#
# COMPACT_ATOMS: atom_id res chain seq x y z
N MET A 1 14.71 12.60 6.30
CA MET A 1 13.44 11.85 6.42
C MET A 1 13.80 10.59 7.18
N SER A 2 13.27 10.41 8.38
CA SER A 2 13.52 9.21 9.16
C SER A 2 12.95 8.03 8.38
N GLU A 3 13.76 7.01 8.13
CA GLU A 3 13.27 5.78 7.51
C GLU A 3 12.60 4.93 8.59
N LEU A 4 11.47 4.29 8.24
CA LEU A 4 10.75 3.39 9.14
C LEU A 4 11.58 2.12 9.35
N THR A 5 12.49 2.19 10.32
CA THR A 5 13.44 1.14 10.65
C THR A 5 13.17 0.61 12.06
N PRO A 6 13.65 -0.60 12.41
CA PRO A 6 13.50 -1.13 13.76
C PRO A 6 14.15 -0.24 14.84
N GLN A 7 15.18 0.54 14.47
CA GLN A 7 15.85 1.48 15.38
C GLN A 7 14.94 2.62 15.83
N LEU A 8 13.82 2.85 15.13
CA LEU A 8 12.80 3.83 15.48
C LEU A 8 11.91 3.36 16.65
N ALA A 9 12.10 2.15 17.19
CA ALA A 9 11.32 1.62 18.32
C ALA A 9 11.17 2.58 19.50
N ALA A 10 12.26 3.24 19.90
CA ALA A 10 12.19 4.19 21.01
C ALA A 10 11.32 5.42 20.69
N GLU A 11 11.39 5.93 19.46
CA GLU A 11 10.58 7.08 19.02
C GLU A 11 9.12 6.68 18.83
N VAL A 12 8.84 5.49 18.29
CA VAL A 12 7.47 4.96 18.18
C VAL A 12 6.86 4.73 19.55
N VAL A 13 7.61 4.17 20.52
CA VAL A 13 7.15 4.05 21.91
C VAL A 13 6.87 5.42 22.51
N ALA A 14 7.73 6.41 22.28
CA ALA A 14 7.51 7.78 22.76
C ALA A 14 6.25 8.41 22.14
N ALA A 15 6.03 8.22 20.83
CA ALA A 15 4.83 8.68 20.13
C ALA A 15 3.57 7.99 20.68
N CYS A 16 3.58 6.66 20.78
CA CYS A 16 2.48 5.89 21.38
C CYS A 16 2.19 6.33 22.82
N THR A 17 3.22 6.65 23.60
CA THR A 17 3.05 7.09 24.99
C THR A 17 2.42 8.48 25.05
N ALA A 18 2.88 9.38 24.18
CA ALA A 18 2.34 10.73 24.09
C ALA A 18 0.90 10.76 23.57
N GLY A 19 0.56 9.92 22.60
CA GLY A 19 -0.77 9.83 22.00
C GLY A 19 -1.68 8.77 22.61
N ALA A 20 -1.34 8.18 23.76
CA ALA A 20 -2.06 7.04 24.32
C ALA A 20 -3.51 7.37 24.68
N GLU A 21 -3.74 8.53 25.31
CA GLU A 21 -5.08 8.96 25.73
C GLU A 21 -5.96 9.28 24.51
N GLU A 22 -5.42 10.00 23.54
CA GLU A 22 -6.12 10.33 22.30
C GLU A 22 -6.38 9.09 21.44
N ALA A 23 -5.43 8.15 21.37
CA ALA A 23 -5.59 6.90 20.61
C ALA A 23 -6.65 5.99 21.26
N ALA A 24 -6.70 5.94 22.59
CA ALA A 24 -7.77 5.26 23.31
C ALA A 24 -9.13 5.91 23.04
N GLY A 25 -9.19 7.25 22.99
CA GLY A 25 -10.38 7.99 22.59
C GLY A 25 -10.80 7.73 21.14
N ALA A 26 -9.84 7.63 20.21
CA ALA A 26 -10.08 7.28 18.81
C ALA A 26 -10.68 5.87 18.66
N LEU A 27 -10.07 4.89 19.34
CA LEU A 27 -10.60 3.53 19.44
C LEU A 27 -12.03 3.54 20.00
N GLY A 28 -12.30 4.36 21.03
CA GLY A 28 -13.62 4.43 21.64
C GLY A 28 -14.71 4.96 20.71
N ARG A 29 -14.40 6.05 20.00
CA ARG A 29 -15.31 6.65 19.01
C ARG A 29 -15.58 5.72 17.82
N SER A 30 -14.57 4.98 17.36
CA SER A 30 -14.69 4.14 16.17
C SER A 30 -15.16 2.72 16.43
N LEU A 31 -14.91 2.16 17.62
CA LEU A 31 -15.27 0.78 17.99
C LEU A 31 -16.42 0.71 19.00
N ASP A 32 -17.08 1.83 19.28
CA ASP A 32 -18.24 1.92 20.17
C ASP A 32 -17.96 1.43 21.61
N GLY A 33 -16.82 1.85 22.18
CA GLY A 33 -16.40 1.45 23.53
C GLY A 33 -15.68 2.55 24.30
N GLU A 34 -15.38 2.29 25.58
CA GLU A 34 -14.46 3.11 26.36
C GLU A 34 -13.16 2.34 26.54
N PHE A 35 -12.06 2.88 26.02
CA PHE A 35 -10.76 2.23 26.08
C PHE A 35 -9.78 3.07 26.90
N THR A 36 -8.83 2.38 27.49
CA THR A 36 -7.57 2.95 27.99
C THR A 36 -6.43 2.22 27.32
N LEU A 37 -5.34 2.93 27.05
CA LEU A 37 -4.18 2.39 26.34
C LEU A 37 -2.92 2.60 27.16
N ALA A 38 -2.15 1.54 27.36
CA ALA A 38 -0.84 1.59 28.01
C ALA A 38 0.22 0.96 27.10
N VAL A 39 1.35 1.65 26.93
CA VAL A 39 2.45 1.20 26.07
C VAL A 39 3.32 0.22 26.83
N GLY A 40 3.54 -0.97 26.27
CA GLY A 40 4.44 -1.98 26.81
C GLY A 40 5.87 -1.84 26.30
N GLU A 41 6.75 -2.76 26.72
CA GLU A 41 8.16 -2.74 26.31
C GLU A 41 8.32 -3.18 24.84
N PRO A 42 9.13 -2.45 24.03
CA PRO A 42 9.43 -2.84 22.66
C PRO A 42 10.25 -4.14 22.63
N GLY A 43 9.93 -5.02 21.69
CA GLY A 43 10.64 -6.27 21.43
C GLY A 43 10.91 -6.49 19.95
N ALA A 44 11.52 -7.62 19.63
CA ALA A 44 11.67 -8.08 18.25
C ALA A 44 10.49 -8.99 17.89
N TYR A 45 9.92 -8.77 16.71
CA TYR A 45 8.92 -9.68 16.15
C TYR A 45 9.59 -10.99 15.70
N SER A 46 8.93 -12.12 15.93
CA SER A 46 9.36 -13.42 15.43
C SER A 46 8.17 -14.17 14.85
N ALA A 47 8.27 -14.58 13.58
CA ALA A 47 7.23 -15.39 12.94
C ALA A 47 7.05 -16.76 13.59
N ALA A 48 8.05 -17.26 14.34
CA ALA A 48 7.96 -18.51 15.09
C ALA A 48 7.21 -18.37 16.43
N ALA A 49 7.01 -17.14 16.90
CA ALA A 49 6.31 -16.81 18.14
C ALA A 49 5.45 -15.55 17.90
N PRO A 50 4.32 -15.69 17.18
CA PRO A 50 3.44 -14.55 16.92
C PRO A 50 2.86 -14.00 18.23
N PRO A 51 2.41 -12.73 18.25
CA PRO A 51 1.77 -12.15 19.42
C PRO A 51 0.52 -12.93 19.83
N ASP A 52 0.25 -12.98 21.14
CA ASP A 52 -0.86 -13.76 21.69
C ASP A 52 -2.20 -13.42 21.01
N GLY A 53 -2.96 -14.45 20.63
CA GLY A 53 -4.26 -14.31 19.96
C GLY A 53 -4.19 -14.00 18.46
N CYS A 54 -3.01 -13.77 17.88
CA CYS A 54 -2.88 -13.48 16.43
C CYS A 54 -3.04 -14.69 15.51
N ASP A 55 -3.18 -15.90 16.06
CA ASP A 55 -3.43 -17.12 15.30
C ASP A 55 -4.87 -17.23 14.76
N GLY A 56 -5.73 -16.26 15.07
CA GLY A 56 -7.12 -16.19 14.63
C GLY A 56 -7.45 -14.89 13.89
N PRO A 57 -8.74 -14.66 13.62
CA PRO A 57 -9.20 -13.43 12.98
C PRO A 57 -9.01 -12.22 13.89
N GLY A 58 -8.99 -11.05 13.30
CA GLY A 58 -8.93 -9.80 14.04
C GLY A 58 -8.92 -8.57 13.15
N LEU A 59 -8.93 -7.41 13.80
CA LEU A 59 -8.80 -6.12 13.14
C LEU A 59 -7.32 -5.84 12.85
N THR A 60 -7.02 -5.52 11.60
CA THR A 60 -5.71 -5.02 11.18
C THR A 60 -5.85 -3.58 10.73
N VAL A 61 -5.01 -2.70 11.27
CA VAL A 61 -4.86 -1.32 10.82
C VAL A 61 -3.46 -1.17 10.22
N MET A 62 -3.39 -0.81 8.94
CA MET A 62 -2.17 -0.62 8.19
C MET A 62 -1.85 0.86 8.07
N PHE A 63 -0.59 1.22 8.26
CA PHE A 63 -0.02 2.52 7.89
C PHE A 63 1.14 2.29 6.92
N SER A 64 1.18 2.98 5.79
CA SER A 64 2.24 2.84 4.78
C SER A 64 2.99 4.15 4.60
N PHE A 65 4.32 4.06 4.59
CA PHE A 65 5.26 5.18 4.47
C PHE A 65 6.24 4.85 3.33
N ALA A 66 6.08 5.48 2.17
CA ALA A 66 6.89 5.24 0.98
C ALA A 66 7.01 3.73 0.61
N GLY A 67 5.96 2.95 0.86
CA GLY A 67 5.89 1.52 0.58
C GLY A 67 6.45 0.59 1.67
N VAL A 68 6.80 1.13 2.84
CA VAL A 68 7.13 0.35 4.04
C VAL A 68 5.99 0.50 5.05
N GLY A 69 5.56 -0.60 5.66
CA GLY A 69 4.37 -0.61 6.51
C GLY A 69 4.61 -0.73 8.01
N VAL A 70 3.64 -0.23 8.77
CA VAL A 70 3.35 -0.60 10.16
C VAL A 70 1.97 -1.29 10.16
N ALA A 71 1.83 -2.39 10.89
CA ALA A 71 0.53 -2.99 11.19
C ALA A 71 0.22 -2.86 12.69
N ALA A 72 -0.98 -2.40 13.01
CA ALA A 72 -1.58 -2.52 14.34
C ALA A 72 -2.60 -3.68 14.31
N LEU A 73 -2.43 -4.66 15.19
CA LEU A 73 -3.18 -5.92 15.18
C LEU A 73 -3.95 -6.08 16.49
N LEU A 74 -5.28 -6.19 16.39
CA LEU A 74 -6.15 -6.47 17.53
C LEU A 74 -6.90 -7.79 17.27
N PRO A 75 -6.57 -8.88 17.99
CA PRO A 75 -7.26 -10.16 17.86
C PRO A 75 -8.76 -10.07 18.15
N GLU A 76 -9.59 -10.81 17.41
CA GLU A 76 -11.03 -10.94 17.70
C GLU A 76 -11.28 -11.63 19.05
N SER A 77 -10.37 -12.54 19.43
CA SER A 77 -10.39 -13.20 20.75
C SER A 77 -10.20 -12.23 21.92
N SER A 78 -9.87 -10.96 21.66
CA SER A 78 -9.84 -9.90 22.68
C SER A 78 -11.21 -9.63 23.29
N GLY A 79 -12.30 -9.88 22.56
CA GLY A 79 -13.65 -9.46 22.97
C GLY A 79 -13.87 -7.94 22.98
N LEU A 80 -12.90 -7.16 22.49
CA LEU A 80 -12.95 -5.69 22.44
C LEU A 80 -13.50 -5.15 21.11
N LEU A 81 -13.66 -6.02 20.11
CA LEU A 81 -14.14 -5.65 18.78
C LEU A 81 -15.67 -5.81 18.70
N PRO A 82 -16.39 -4.80 18.19
CA PRO A 82 -17.84 -4.88 18.02
C PRO A 82 -18.20 -5.82 16.87
N GLU A 83 -19.29 -6.58 16.96
CA GLU A 83 -19.65 -7.61 15.95
C GLU A 83 -19.71 -7.07 14.51
N TRP A 84 -20.13 -5.82 14.31
CA TRP A 84 -20.24 -5.19 12.99
C TRP A 84 -18.88 -5.03 12.29
N TYR A 85 -17.75 -5.08 13.01
CA TYR A 85 -16.42 -4.89 12.42
C TYR A 85 -16.09 -5.96 11.37
N ALA A 86 -16.71 -7.14 11.48
CA ALA A 86 -16.45 -8.27 10.61
C ALA A 86 -17.10 -8.15 9.23
N ASP A 87 -18.25 -7.48 9.18
CA ASP A 87 -18.99 -7.15 7.96
C ASP A 87 -19.55 -5.73 8.08
N PRO A 88 -18.70 -4.70 7.91
CA PRO A 88 -19.06 -3.33 8.20
C PRO A 88 -20.00 -2.77 7.12
N ASP A 89 -21.12 -2.19 7.57
CA ASP A 89 -21.96 -1.35 6.72
C ASP A 89 -21.21 -0.06 6.30
N PRO A 90 -21.77 0.81 5.43
CA PRO A 90 -21.08 2.05 5.04
C PRO A 90 -20.70 2.97 6.21
N THR A 91 -21.45 2.91 7.32
CA THR A 91 -21.15 3.68 8.54
C THR A 91 -19.95 3.06 9.27
N GLY A 92 -19.94 1.75 9.45
CA GLY A 92 -18.84 0.99 10.04
C GLY A 92 -17.56 1.13 9.22
N ALA A 93 -17.64 1.09 7.89
CA ALA A 93 -16.51 1.32 7.00
C ALA A 93 -15.93 2.74 7.18
N SER A 94 -16.79 3.74 7.37
CA SER A 94 -16.36 5.12 7.67
C SER A 94 -15.70 5.24 9.05
N LYS A 95 -16.18 4.50 10.06
CA LYS A 95 -15.56 4.42 11.40
C LYS A 95 -14.17 3.79 11.33
N LEU A 96 -14.01 2.69 10.60
CA LEU A 96 -12.72 2.02 10.40
C LEU A 96 -11.73 2.91 9.63
N SER A 97 -12.19 3.61 8.59
CA SER A 97 -11.36 4.59 7.88
C SER A 97 -10.89 5.73 8.78
N THR A 98 -11.79 6.26 9.61
CA THR A 98 -11.45 7.30 10.60
C THR A 98 -10.45 6.76 11.63
N LEU A 99 -10.65 5.53 12.11
CA LEU A 99 -9.75 4.88 13.04
C LEU A 99 -8.34 4.75 12.45
N ALA A 100 -8.23 4.27 11.21
CA ALA A 100 -6.96 4.11 10.52
C ALA A 100 -6.22 5.45 10.40
N GLN A 101 -6.95 6.52 10.05
CA GLN A 101 -6.39 7.86 9.97
C GLN A 101 -5.90 8.36 11.33
N GLU A 102 -6.74 8.33 12.36
CA GLU A 102 -6.38 8.86 13.69
C GLU A 102 -5.20 8.08 14.29
N LEU A 103 -5.23 6.74 14.23
CA LEU A 103 -4.11 5.94 14.75
C LEU A 103 -2.81 6.17 14.00
N SER A 104 -2.85 6.45 12.69
CA SER A 104 -1.63 6.75 11.92
C SER A 104 -0.92 8.02 12.40
N MET A 105 -1.68 8.97 12.97
CA MET A 105 -1.16 10.23 13.50
C MET A 105 -0.73 10.14 14.98
N LEU A 106 -1.29 9.17 15.72
CA LEU A 106 -1.12 9.08 17.18
C LEU A 106 -0.11 8.00 17.59
N LEU A 107 0.01 6.92 16.81
CA LEU A 107 0.86 5.78 17.16
C LEU A 107 2.24 5.81 16.48
N VAL A 108 2.51 6.83 15.66
CA VAL A 108 3.76 6.95 14.89
C VAL A 108 4.31 8.37 15.09
N PRO A 109 5.66 8.58 15.11
CA PRO A 109 6.24 9.90 15.24
C PRO A 109 5.76 10.90 14.18
N ASP A 110 5.61 12.17 14.55
CA ASP A 110 5.19 13.27 13.68
C ASP A 110 6.16 13.55 12.51
N THR A 111 7.39 13.07 12.62
CA THR A 111 8.39 13.09 11.55
C THR A 111 8.06 12.15 10.38
N LEU A 112 7.12 11.22 10.58
CA LEU A 112 6.60 10.31 9.57
C LEU A 112 5.17 10.70 9.19
N MET A 113 4.90 10.70 7.88
CA MET A 113 3.56 10.96 7.35
C MET A 113 3.12 9.76 6.52
N ALA A 114 2.04 9.11 6.93
CA ALA A 114 1.51 7.95 6.22
C ALA A 114 0.92 8.38 4.88
N ASP A 115 1.35 7.73 3.80
CA ASP A 115 0.81 7.95 2.46
C ASP A 115 -0.51 7.21 2.26
N VAL A 116 -0.65 6.04 2.92
CA VAL A 116 -1.84 5.19 2.89
C VAL A 116 -2.11 4.67 4.29
N PHE A 117 -3.37 4.67 4.69
CA PHE A 117 -3.86 4.04 5.90
C PHE A 117 -5.15 3.30 5.61
N GLU A 118 -5.32 2.12 6.20
CA GLU A 118 -6.48 1.27 5.97
C GLU A 118 -6.74 0.38 7.18
N ALA A 119 -8.01 0.13 7.51
CA ALA A 119 -8.40 -0.76 8.60
C ALA A 119 -9.46 -1.74 8.11
N GLN A 120 -9.21 -3.04 8.28
CA GLN A 120 -10.13 -4.10 7.90
C GLN A 120 -9.97 -5.32 8.79
N ARG A 121 -11.01 -6.17 8.82
CA ARG A 121 -10.90 -7.52 9.37
C ARG A 121 -10.05 -8.40 8.47
N VAL A 122 -9.21 -9.24 9.06
CA VAL A 122 -8.53 -10.35 8.39
C VAL A 122 -8.88 -11.67 9.09
N ASP A 123 -8.95 -12.75 8.33
CA ASP A 123 -9.32 -14.08 8.88
C ASP A 123 -8.22 -14.69 9.76
N ASN A 124 -6.96 -14.28 9.55
CA ASN A 124 -5.82 -14.74 10.33
C ASN A 124 -4.73 -13.67 10.34
N LEU A 125 -4.46 -13.09 11.52
CA LEU A 125 -3.50 -11.98 11.68
C LEU A 125 -2.06 -12.43 11.37
N THR A 126 -1.64 -13.61 11.86
CA THR A 126 -0.31 -14.16 11.59
C THR A 126 -0.09 -14.41 10.09
N ALA A 127 -1.09 -14.94 9.39
CA ALA A 127 -1.01 -15.14 7.94
C ALA A 127 -1.00 -13.81 7.17
N ALA A 128 -1.76 -12.82 7.63
CA ALA A 128 -1.74 -11.47 7.04
C ALA A 128 -0.35 -10.84 7.15
N LEU A 129 0.29 -10.91 8.34
CA LEU A 129 1.67 -10.47 8.54
C LEU A 129 2.66 -11.22 7.62
N ALA A 130 2.53 -12.53 7.50
CA ALA A 130 3.39 -13.34 6.64
C ALA A 130 3.28 -12.91 5.16
N ARG A 131 2.07 -12.59 4.68
CA ARG A 131 1.86 -12.04 3.32
C ARG A 131 2.46 -10.65 3.17
N ALA A 132 2.38 -9.82 4.20
CA ALA A 132 2.90 -8.46 4.21
C ALA A 132 4.44 -8.39 4.26
N GLY A 133 5.11 -9.53 4.49
CA GLY A 133 6.56 -9.63 4.47
C GLY A 133 7.21 -8.82 5.60
N VAL A 134 6.95 -9.23 6.85
CA VAL A 134 7.63 -8.67 8.02
C VAL A 134 9.14 -8.88 7.89
N ALA A 135 9.94 -7.84 8.12
CA ALA A 135 11.40 -7.95 8.09
C ALA A 135 11.93 -8.85 9.22
N ASP A 136 13.08 -9.50 9.00
CA ASP A 136 13.70 -10.42 9.98
C ASP A 136 14.10 -9.71 11.29
N ASP A 137 14.36 -8.40 11.24
CA ASP A 137 14.71 -7.55 12.36
C ASP A 137 13.56 -6.64 12.81
N ALA A 138 12.32 -6.95 12.42
CA ALA A 138 11.16 -6.15 12.74
C ALA A 138 10.97 -5.95 14.25
N ALA A 139 10.57 -4.73 14.61
CA ALA A 139 10.17 -4.37 15.94
C ALA A 139 8.69 -4.72 16.18
N LEU A 140 8.38 -5.05 17.42
CA LEU A 140 7.05 -5.27 17.96
C LEU A 140 6.87 -4.37 19.19
N VAL A 141 5.83 -3.55 19.23
CA VAL A 141 5.43 -2.81 20.43
C VAL A 141 4.03 -3.28 20.85
N PRO A 142 3.89 -3.93 22.02
CA PRO A 142 2.59 -4.29 22.56
C PRO A 142 1.96 -3.08 23.23
N LEU A 143 0.70 -2.79 22.90
CA LEU A 143 -0.15 -1.80 23.54
C LEU A 143 -1.25 -2.53 24.30
N THR A 144 -1.30 -2.35 25.62
CA THR A 144 -2.35 -2.94 26.45
C THR A 144 -3.59 -2.07 26.37
N LEU A 145 -4.66 -2.62 25.82
CA LEU A 145 -5.99 -2.01 25.77
C LEU A 145 -6.85 -2.58 26.89
N ALA A 146 -7.48 -1.71 27.68
CA ALA A 146 -8.50 -2.13 28.65
C ALA A 146 -9.82 -1.40 28.41
N SER A 147 -10.92 -2.16 28.44
CA SER A 147 -12.30 -1.67 28.38
C SER A 147 -13.12 -2.36 29.48
N GLY A 148 -13.47 -1.61 30.52
CA GLY A 148 -14.09 -2.19 31.71
C GLY A 148 -13.19 -3.24 32.39
N GLU A 149 -13.66 -4.48 32.47
CA GLU A 149 -12.91 -5.62 33.05
C GLU A 149 -12.08 -6.38 32.00
N THR A 150 -12.29 -6.09 30.72
CA THR A 150 -11.63 -6.81 29.62
C THR A 150 -10.32 -6.13 29.25
N THR A 151 -9.24 -6.90 29.20
CA THR A 151 -7.91 -6.42 28.78
C THR A 151 -7.41 -7.25 27.60
N ALA A 152 -6.83 -6.59 26.61
CA ALA A 152 -6.24 -7.23 25.44
C ALA A 152 -4.99 -6.48 24.94
N THR A 153 -4.25 -7.11 24.03
CA THR A 153 -3.04 -6.54 23.46
C THR A 153 -3.26 -6.15 22.00
N LEU A 154 -3.09 -4.86 21.70
CA LEU A 154 -2.94 -4.32 20.35
C LEU A 154 -1.45 -4.34 20.00
N SER A 155 -1.06 -5.09 18.97
CA SER A 155 0.36 -5.26 18.61
C SER A 155 0.75 -4.39 17.43
N LEU A 156 1.73 -3.49 17.60
CA LEU A 156 2.33 -2.74 16.50
C LEU A 156 3.55 -3.47 15.95
N VAL A 157 3.57 -3.79 14.67
CA VAL A 157 4.64 -4.54 14.00
C VAL A 157 5.15 -3.78 12.77
N TRP A 158 6.47 -3.62 12.66
CA TRP A 158 7.12 -2.99 11.51
C TRP A 158 8.62 -3.33 11.45
N PRO A 159 9.31 -3.16 10.31
CA PRO A 159 8.77 -2.77 9.01
C PRO A 159 8.14 -3.94 8.25
N LEU A 160 7.08 -3.63 7.50
CA LEU A 160 6.47 -4.53 6.52
C LEU A 160 6.95 -4.17 5.12
N ALA A 161 7.42 -5.16 4.35
CA ALA A 161 7.94 -4.93 3.01
C ALA A 161 6.84 -4.65 1.97
N THR A 162 5.65 -5.22 2.17
CA THR A 162 4.48 -5.09 1.30
C THR A 162 3.22 -4.87 2.13
N PRO A 163 3.01 -3.66 2.70
CA PRO A 163 1.88 -3.37 3.57
C PRO A 163 0.51 -3.73 2.97
N ASP A 164 0.30 -3.45 1.69
CA ASP A 164 -0.98 -3.70 1.00
C ASP A 164 -1.36 -5.20 0.99
N ALA A 165 -0.39 -6.11 1.16
CA ALA A 165 -0.64 -7.55 1.20
C ALA A 165 -1.16 -8.07 2.55
N LEU A 166 -1.27 -7.19 3.56
CA LEU A 166 -1.99 -7.50 4.81
C LEU A 166 -3.44 -7.90 4.49
N PHE A 167 -4.07 -7.15 3.59
CA PHE A 167 -5.45 -7.40 3.17
C PHE A 167 -5.44 -8.34 1.98
N PRO A 168 -6.29 -9.37 1.96
CA PRO A 168 -6.46 -10.15 0.75
C PRO A 168 -6.94 -9.21 -0.35
N ALA A 169 -6.22 -9.15 -1.48
CA ALA A 169 -6.79 -8.60 -2.70
C ALA A 169 -8.12 -9.32 -2.92
N ALA A 170 -9.23 -8.58 -2.93
CA ALA A 170 -10.57 -9.13 -3.07
C ALA A 170 -10.51 -10.26 -4.09
N ALA A 171 -10.69 -11.50 -3.63
CA ALA A 171 -10.93 -12.60 -4.54
C ALA A 171 -12.07 -12.12 -5.42
N ASP A 172 -11.88 -12.19 -6.74
CA ASP A 172 -12.87 -11.90 -7.78
C ASP A 172 -14.21 -12.51 -7.34
N GLU A 173 -15.03 -11.73 -6.64
CA GLU A 173 -16.34 -12.14 -6.22
C GLU A 173 -17.23 -11.82 -7.42
N PRO A 174 -17.80 -12.84 -8.08
CA PRO A 174 -18.56 -12.66 -9.28
C PRO A 174 -19.72 -11.74 -8.94
N ALA A 175 -19.75 -10.57 -9.61
CA ALA A 175 -20.78 -9.55 -9.48
C ALA A 175 -22.17 -10.20 -9.44
N ALA A 176 -22.66 -10.43 -8.22
CA ALA A 176 -24.00 -10.87 -7.95
C ALA A 176 -24.89 -9.69 -8.33
N ALA A 177 -25.72 -9.95 -9.33
CA ALA A 177 -26.65 -9.02 -9.92
C ALA A 177 -27.48 -8.31 -8.84
N SER A 178 -27.23 -7.02 -8.66
CA SER A 178 -28.20 -6.12 -8.03
C SER A 178 -29.15 -5.62 -9.12
N ALA A 179 -30.38 -6.11 -9.03
CA ALA A 179 -31.51 -5.71 -9.84
C ALA A 179 -31.81 -4.21 -9.63
N ALA A 180 -31.60 -3.42 -10.68
CA ALA A 180 -32.22 -2.12 -10.85
C ALA A 180 -33.17 -2.20 -12.05
N GLU A 181 -34.45 -2.15 -11.72
CA GLU A 181 -35.60 -2.19 -12.60
C GLU A 181 -35.70 -0.88 -13.41
N SER A 182 -35.76 -0.98 -14.74
CA SER A 182 -36.35 0.05 -15.61
C SER A 182 -36.77 -0.53 -16.95
N PRO A 183 -37.81 0.04 -17.59
CA PRO A 183 -38.79 -0.72 -18.34
C PRO A 183 -38.37 -1.01 -19.80
N ALA A 184 -38.97 -2.08 -20.32
CA ALA A 184 -38.84 -2.56 -21.70
C ALA A 184 -39.09 -1.48 -22.77
N PRO A 185 -38.44 -1.63 -23.95
CA PRO A 185 -39.25 -1.90 -25.13
C PRO A 185 -38.72 -3.05 -26.00
N SER A 186 -39.69 -3.89 -26.40
CA SER A 186 -39.81 -4.86 -27.52
C SER A 186 -38.60 -5.32 -28.37
N PRO A 187 -38.55 -6.62 -28.76
CA PRO A 187 -37.48 -7.18 -29.58
C PRO A 187 -37.75 -7.03 -31.08
N ARG A 188 -36.69 -6.79 -31.86
CA ARG A 188 -36.63 -7.17 -33.28
C ARG A 188 -35.23 -7.75 -33.59
N PRO A 189 -35.13 -8.89 -34.29
CA PRO A 189 -33.85 -9.59 -34.49
C PRO A 189 -33.15 -9.17 -35.78
N GLN A 190 -31.84 -8.88 -35.74
CA GLN A 190 -30.82 -9.47 -36.63
C GLN A 190 -29.43 -8.83 -36.53
N ALA A 191 -28.45 -9.71 -36.79
CA ALA A 191 -27.16 -9.48 -37.46
C ALA A 191 -25.98 -8.96 -36.62
N ALA A 192 -25.23 -9.94 -36.13
CA ALA A 192 -23.77 -10.08 -36.27
C ALA A 192 -22.97 -8.84 -36.72
N ALA A 193 -22.15 -8.32 -35.81
CA ALA A 193 -20.85 -7.75 -36.15
C ALA A 193 -19.88 -8.06 -35.01
N ALA A 194 -18.83 -8.81 -35.36
CA ALA A 194 -17.75 -9.19 -34.47
C ALA A 194 -16.95 -7.96 -34.02
N SER A 195 -16.72 -7.84 -32.71
CA SER A 195 -15.58 -7.09 -32.18
C SER A 195 -14.80 -8.01 -31.26
N LYS A 196 -13.71 -8.51 -31.82
CA LYS A 196 -12.71 -9.36 -31.19
C LYS A 196 -11.97 -8.51 -30.16
N ALA A 197 -12.25 -8.70 -28.87
CA ALA A 197 -11.42 -8.15 -27.80
C ALA A 197 -9.99 -8.70 -27.93
N PRO A 198 -8.94 -7.89 -27.79
CA PRO A 198 -7.57 -8.39 -27.81
C PRO A 198 -7.35 -9.25 -26.56
N ALA A 199 -7.10 -10.54 -26.76
CA ALA A 199 -6.56 -11.39 -25.72
C ALA A 199 -5.23 -10.80 -25.23
N PRO A 200 -4.91 -10.84 -23.93
CA PRO A 200 -3.59 -10.48 -23.46
C PRO A 200 -2.58 -11.38 -24.16
N HIS A 201 -1.65 -10.76 -24.88
CA HIS A 201 -0.50 -11.43 -25.46
C HIS A 201 0.39 -11.92 -24.30
N ALA A 202 0.05 -13.07 -23.75
CA ALA A 202 0.96 -13.87 -22.95
C ALA A 202 1.97 -14.49 -23.94
N SER A 203 3.11 -13.81 -24.12
CA SER A 203 4.28 -14.43 -24.74
C SER A 203 4.69 -15.65 -23.90
N PRO A 204 4.69 -16.88 -24.44
CA PRO A 204 4.85 -18.10 -23.64
C PRO A 204 6.32 -18.45 -23.29
N GLU A 205 7.27 -17.53 -23.47
CA GLU A 205 8.70 -17.86 -23.54
C GLU A 205 9.54 -17.38 -22.33
N ILE A 206 8.93 -17.05 -21.18
CA ILE A 206 9.69 -16.71 -19.95
C ILE A 206 9.65 -17.87 -18.92
N SER A 207 8.78 -18.86 -19.13
CA SER A 207 8.51 -19.92 -18.14
C SER A 207 9.65 -20.95 -17.98
N ALA A 208 10.68 -20.94 -18.83
CA ALA A 208 11.70 -22.00 -18.87
C ALA A 208 13.15 -21.58 -18.53
N LYS A 209 13.39 -20.43 -17.89
CA LYS A 209 14.77 -20.03 -17.49
C LYS A 209 14.90 -19.66 -16.02
N ALA A 210 15.49 -20.60 -15.27
CA ALA A 210 16.32 -20.51 -14.05
C ALA A 210 15.83 -19.62 -12.89
N ALA A 211 15.93 -20.13 -11.66
CA ALA A 211 15.64 -19.43 -10.39
C ALA A 211 16.28 -18.02 -10.28
N HIS A 212 17.36 -17.75 -11.01
CA HIS A 212 17.99 -16.44 -11.10
C HIS A 212 17.10 -15.36 -11.74
N THR A 213 16.22 -15.71 -12.68
CA THR A 213 15.28 -14.77 -13.32
C THR A 213 14.25 -14.24 -12.34
N GLN A 214 13.77 -15.07 -11.40
CA GLN A 214 12.85 -14.64 -10.35
C GLN A 214 13.48 -13.60 -9.41
N SER A 215 14.79 -13.68 -9.17
CA SER A 215 15.50 -12.70 -8.35
C SER A 215 15.59 -11.33 -9.03
N LEU A 216 15.70 -11.27 -10.36
CA LEU A 216 15.77 -10.01 -11.11
C LEU A 216 14.42 -9.27 -11.14
N MET A 217 13.31 -10.00 -11.02
CA MET A 217 11.97 -9.39 -10.93
C MET A 217 11.75 -8.61 -9.62
N ARG A 218 12.67 -8.72 -8.63
CA ARG A 218 12.63 -7.97 -7.36
C ARG A 218 13.34 -6.62 -7.42
N VAL A 219 13.98 -6.28 -8.56
CA VAL A 219 14.71 -5.02 -8.71
C VAL A 219 13.71 -3.88 -8.84
N ARG A 220 13.73 -2.95 -7.87
CA ARG A 220 12.92 -1.73 -7.91
C ARG A 220 13.52 -0.76 -8.93
N VAL A 221 12.71 -0.27 -9.87
CA VAL A 221 13.13 0.70 -10.89
C VAL A 221 12.31 1.98 -10.70
N PRO A 222 12.95 3.16 -10.58
CA PRO A 222 12.21 4.41 -10.46
C PRO A 222 11.44 4.68 -11.74
N LEU A 223 10.14 4.93 -11.57
CA LEU A 223 9.24 5.35 -12.64
C LEU A 223 9.04 6.86 -12.57
N SER A 224 9.08 7.52 -13.72
CA SER A 224 8.77 8.95 -13.83
C SER A 224 7.91 9.22 -15.06
N VAL A 225 6.94 10.11 -14.91
CA VAL A 225 6.08 10.55 -16.03
C VAL A 225 6.53 11.94 -16.43
N ALA A 226 6.92 12.12 -17.69
CA ALA A 226 7.31 13.44 -18.19
C ALA A 226 6.09 14.15 -18.78
N LEU A 227 5.69 15.26 -18.15
CA LEU A 227 4.63 16.11 -18.68
C LEU A 227 5.07 16.76 -20.00
N ALA A 228 6.22 17.43 -19.98
CA ALA A 228 6.84 18.06 -21.14
C ALA A 228 8.37 18.09 -20.99
N SER A 229 9.08 18.25 -22.10
CA SER A 229 10.52 18.50 -22.12
C SER A 229 10.84 19.65 -23.06
N LYS A 230 11.87 20.42 -22.73
CA LYS A 230 12.37 21.52 -23.56
C LYS A 230 13.89 21.60 -23.40
N LYS A 231 14.60 21.89 -24.50
CA LYS A 231 16.02 22.19 -24.50
C LYS A 231 16.19 23.70 -24.52
N GLU A 232 16.97 24.23 -23.58
CA GLU A 232 17.33 25.64 -23.46
C GLU A 232 18.85 25.75 -23.33
N THR A 233 19.38 26.96 -23.50
CA THR A 233 20.80 27.24 -23.25
C THR A 233 21.10 27.23 -21.76
N VAL A 234 22.35 26.94 -21.38
CA VAL A 234 22.78 26.96 -19.96
C VAL A 234 22.52 28.32 -19.32
N GLN A 235 22.68 29.41 -20.08
CA GLN A 235 22.42 30.76 -19.60
C GLN A 235 20.95 30.94 -19.19
N GLU A 236 20.01 30.55 -20.05
CA GLU A 236 18.56 30.65 -19.77
C GLU A 236 18.16 29.81 -18.55
N ILE A 237 18.80 28.67 -18.32
CA ILE A 237 18.55 27.81 -17.15
C ILE A 237 19.01 28.48 -15.86
N VAL A 238 20.16 29.17 -15.88
CA VAL A 238 20.71 29.87 -14.70
C VAL A 238 19.88 31.11 -14.36
N GLU A 239 19.21 31.71 -15.34
CA GLU A 239 18.33 32.87 -15.15
C GLU A 239 16.94 32.51 -14.58
N LEU A 240 16.63 31.21 -14.38
CA LEU A 240 15.36 30.78 -13.79
C LEU A 240 15.25 31.22 -12.32
N ALA A 241 14.16 31.93 -12.01
CA ALA A 241 13.84 32.39 -10.67
C ALA A 241 12.38 32.05 -10.32
N PRO A 242 12.00 32.07 -9.03
CA PRO A 242 10.60 31.92 -8.64
C PRO A 242 9.71 32.93 -9.37
N GLY A 243 8.71 32.44 -10.10
CA GLY A 243 7.81 33.24 -10.93
C GLY A 243 8.12 33.22 -12.43
N THR A 244 9.25 32.65 -12.86
CA THR A 244 9.54 32.47 -14.29
C THR A 244 8.56 31.48 -14.94
N ILE A 245 7.88 31.91 -16.01
CA ILE A 245 6.94 31.07 -16.78
C ILE A 245 7.68 30.42 -17.95
N ILE A 246 7.81 29.10 -17.93
CA ILE A 246 8.43 28.32 -19.00
C ILE A 246 7.35 27.81 -19.94
N LYS A 247 7.42 28.21 -21.21
CA LYS A 247 6.48 27.75 -22.25
C LYS A 247 6.99 26.48 -22.92
N PHE A 248 6.13 25.47 -22.98
CA PHE A 248 6.37 24.21 -23.68
C PHE A 248 5.58 24.15 -24.99
N ASN A 249 6.13 23.46 -25.99
CA ASN A 249 5.51 23.28 -27.30
C ASN A 249 4.62 22.02 -27.38
N LYS A 250 4.19 21.49 -26.22
CA LYS A 250 3.39 20.27 -26.11
C LYS A 250 1.93 20.65 -25.88
N SER A 251 1.00 20.03 -26.63
CA SER A 251 -0.43 20.21 -26.38
C SER A 251 -0.84 19.52 -25.09
N CYS A 252 -1.85 20.04 -24.39
CA CYS A 252 -2.42 19.40 -23.20
C CYS A 252 -3.06 18.04 -23.51
N ASP A 253 -3.44 17.81 -24.77
CA ASP A 253 -4.15 16.60 -25.22
C ASP A 253 -3.20 15.48 -25.70
N GLU A 254 -1.88 15.72 -25.68
CA GLU A 254 -0.90 14.75 -26.16
C GLU A 254 -0.54 13.73 -25.07
N LEU A 255 -0.37 12.47 -25.46
CA LEU A 255 0.02 11.39 -24.55
C LEU A 255 1.35 11.73 -23.84
N LEU A 256 1.43 11.40 -22.57
CA LEU A 256 2.62 11.53 -21.74
C LEU A 256 3.47 10.27 -21.84
N HIS A 257 4.77 10.44 -21.65
CA HIS A 257 5.74 9.36 -21.66
C HIS A 257 6.03 8.90 -20.24
N LEU A 258 5.92 7.59 -20.02
CA LEU A 258 6.38 6.91 -18.82
C LEU A 258 7.81 6.43 -19.03
N TYR A 259 8.69 6.81 -18.12
CA TYR A 259 10.09 6.43 -18.10
C TYR A 259 10.35 5.46 -16.96
N ALA A 260 11.20 4.47 -17.20
CA ALA A 260 11.78 3.62 -16.19
C ALA A 260 13.31 3.73 -16.27
N GLY A 261 13.96 4.17 -15.19
CA GLY A 261 15.42 4.35 -15.18
C GLY A 261 15.92 5.31 -16.28
N GLY A 262 15.13 6.32 -16.66
CA GLY A 262 15.48 7.31 -17.68
C GLY A 262 15.22 6.90 -19.13
N GLN A 263 14.60 5.73 -19.38
CA GLN A 263 14.23 5.29 -20.73
C GLN A 263 12.70 5.23 -20.89
N PRO A 264 12.13 5.72 -22.01
CA PRO A 264 10.68 5.66 -22.21
C PRO A 264 10.26 4.21 -22.44
N ILE A 265 9.24 3.77 -21.69
CA ILE A 265 8.72 2.40 -21.71
C ILE A 265 7.25 2.32 -22.09
N ALA A 266 6.50 3.43 -21.99
CA ALA A 266 5.08 3.47 -22.34
C ALA A 266 4.60 4.90 -22.63
N GLU A 267 3.45 5.00 -23.29
CA GLU A 267 2.70 6.22 -23.51
C GLU A 267 1.31 6.10 -22.87
N GLY A 268 0.75 7.20 -22.40
CA GLY A 268 -0.52 7.20 -21.70
C GLY A 268 -1.02 8.59 -21.38
N GLU A 269 -2.06 8.70 -20.57
CA GLU A 269 -2.65 9.98 -20.20
C GLU A 269 -2.80 10.08 -18.68
N ALA A 270 -2.72 11.32 -18.16
CA ALA A 270 -3.02 11.58 -16.77
C ALA A 270 -4.54 11.56 -16.58
N VAL A 271 -5.01 10.72 -15.68
CA VAL A 271 -6.43 10.60 -15.33
C VAL A 271 -6.65 11.08 -13.90
N LYS A 272 -7.83 11.62 -13.62
CA LYS A 272 -8.27 11.93 -12.26
C LYS A 272 -9.46 11.05 -11.93
N VAL A 273 -9.38 10.33 -10.83
CA VAL A 273 -10.46 9.47 -10.31
C VAL A 273 -10.81 9.96 -8.92
N GLY A 274 -11.98 10.56 -8.79
CA GLY A 274 -12.37 11.26 -7.56
C GLY A 274 -11.39 12.40 -7.28
N GLU A 275 -10.65 12.30 -6.18
CA GLU A 275 -9.60 13.25 -5.79
C GLU A 275 -8.18 12.75 -6.06
N LYS A 276 -8.03 11.53 -6.59
CA LYS A 276 -6.72 10.91 -6.87
C LYS A 276 -6.29 11.14 -8.31
N PHE A 277 -5.00 11.42 -8.51
CA PHE A 277 -4.38 11.44 -9.83
C PHE A 277 -3.81 10.06 -10.16
N GLY A 278 -3.99 9.62 -11.40
CA GLY A 278 -3.46 8.37 -11.91
C GLY A 278 -2.88 8.55 -13.31
N PHE A 279 -2.15 7.54 -13.78
CA PHE A 279 -1.63 7.49 -15.14
C PHE A 279 -2.19 6.25 -15.84
N ARG A 280 -2.98 6.45 -16.89
CA ARG A 280 -3.55 5.36 -17.68
C ARG A 280 -2.61 5.06 -18.85
N VAL A 281 -2.01 3.87 -18.84
CA VAL A 281 -1.16 3.39 -19.93
C VAL A 281 -2.03 3.09 -21.16
N SER A 282 -1.68 3.69 -22.29
CA SER A 282 -2.35 3.50 -23.59
C SER A 282 -1.56 2.54 -24.49
N ALA A 283 -0.24 2.69 -24.53
CA ALA A 283 0.64 1.87 -25.37
C ALA A 283 1.97 1.57 -24.67
N MET A 284 2.53 0.37 -24.89
CA MET A 284 3.86 0.00 -24.41
C MET A 284 4.91 0.26 -25.49
N LEU A 285 5.96 0.99 -25.11
CA LEU A 285 7.16 1.22 -25.91
C LEU A 285 8.22 0.22 -25.44
N MET A 286 8.09 -1.06 -25.84
CA MET A 286 9.07 -2.07 -25.42
C MET A 286 10.46 -1.70 -25.98
N PRO A 287 11.49 -1.53 -25.13
CA PRO A 287 12.84 -1.38 -25.64
C PRO A 287 13.29 -2.69 -26.29
N GLN A 288 13.99 -2.58 -27.42
CA GLN A 288 14.70 -3.71 -28.02
C GLN A 288 15.64 -4.30 -26.96
N GLU A 289 15.69 -5.63 -26.82
CA GLU A 289 16.57 -6.30 -25.86
C GLU A 289 18.02 -5.84 -26.06
N ARG A 290 18.61 -5.22 -25.04
CA ARG A 290 20.02 -4.78 -25.06
C ARG A 290 20.83 -5.70 -24.16
N PHE A 291 21.57 -6.62 -24.76
CA PHE A 291 22.51 -7.46 -24.03
C PHE A 291 23.81 -6.68 -23.78
N VAL A 292 24.12 -6.42 -22.51
CA VAL A 292 25.41 -5.86 -22.08
C VAL A 292 26.26 -6.99 -21.51
N THR A 293 27.42 -7.23 -22.10
CA THR A 293 28.37 -8.23 -21.58
C THR A 293 29.00 -7.72 -20.30
N ILE A 294 28.66 -8.33 -19.16
CA ILE A 294 29.30 -8.03 -17.88
C ILE A 294 30.65 -8.74 -17.84
N LYS A 295 31.75 -7.98 -17.83
CA LYS A 295 33.09 -8.53 -17.56
C LYS A 295 33.22 -8.80 -16.06
N LEU A 296 33.28 -10.07 -15.68
CA LEU A 296 33.57 -10.45 -14.29
C LEU A 296 34.99 -10.02 -13.90
N PRO A 297 35.21 -9.47 -12.69
CA PRO A 297 36.55 -9.17 -12.21
C PRO A 297 37.35 -10.47 -12.06
N ASN A 298 38.55 -10.47 -12.65
CA ASN A 298 39.45 -11.62 -12.65
C ASN A 298 39.87 -11.94 -11.20
N ARG A 299 39.31 -13.01 -10.63
CA ARG A 299 39.66 -13.49 -9.29
C ARG A 299 41.04 -14.14 -9.39
N ALA A 300 42.09 -13.34 -9.21
CA ALA A 300 43.47 -13.81 -9.17
C ALA A 300 43.60 -14.90 -8.10
N ALA A 301 44.15 -16.04 -8.52
CA ALA A 301 44.44 -17.20 -7.70
C ALA A 301 45.41 -16.85 -6.56
N GLY A 302 45.06 -17.27 -5.35
CA GLY A 302 45.93 -17.38 -4.19
C GLY A 302 45.65 -18.71 -3.51
#